data_AF-A0A1B6M810-F1
#
_entry.id   AF-A0A1B6M810-F1
#
_cell.length_a   1.000
_cell.length_b   1.000
_cell.length_c   1.000
_cell.angle_alpha   90.00
_cell.angle_beta   90.00
_cell.angle_gamma   90.00
#
_symmetry.space_group_name_H-M   'P 1'
#
loop_
_entity.id
_entity.type
_entity.pdbx_description
1 polymer ?
#
loop_
_entity_poly.entity_id
_entity_poly.type
_entity_poly.pdbx_seq_one_letter_code
_entity_poly.pdbx_strand_id
1 'polypeptide(L)'
;YGLPKIHKPDIPLRPVISSRDSPCRELSKVLLGILTPLVGKTYSFTKNSQDFVEKSKTLKLTDTDRLISFGVESLFTNVPVPETLKIIESRLKEDQTLNERTNLPVSVIMELLELCTQCNYFELEGKIY
;
A
#
# COMPACT_ATOMS: atom_id res chain seq x y z
N TYR A 1 7.64 -11.74 16.66
CA TYR A 1 7.38 -10.28 16.71
C TYR A 1 6.07 -9.99 15.98
N GLY A 2 5.10 -9.31 16.60
CA GLY A 2 3.78 -9.04 15.99
C GLY A 2 2.67 -8.70 16.98
N LEU A 3 1.52 -8.25 16.46
CA LEU A 3 0.35 -7.88 17.28
C LEU A 3 -0.68 -9.02 17.31
N PRO A 4 -1.21 -9.41 18.48
CA PRO A 4 -2.22 -10.46 18.59
C PRO A 4 -3.56 -10.03 17.96
N LYS A 5 -4.15 -10.91 17.14
CA LYS A 5 -5.51 -10.72 16.61
C LYS A 5 -6.54 -11.25 17.62
N ILE A 6 -6.74 -10.51 18.72
CA ILE A 6 -7.62 -10.89 19.86
C ILE A 6 -9.08 -11.21 19.50
N HIS A 7 -9.53 -10.82 18.30
CA HIS A 7 -10.88 -11.04 17.80
C HIS A 7 -11.01 -12.34 16.98
N LYS A 8 -9.95 -13.13 16.82
CA LYS A 8 -9.95 -14.40 16.08
C LYS A 8 -9.74 -15.59 17.02
N PRO A 9 -10.33 -16.76 16.71
CA PRO A 9 -9.95 -18.02 17.35
C PRO A 9 -8.43 -18.23 17.30
N ASP A 10 -7.88 -18.83 18.35
CA ASP A 10 -6.44 -19.12 18.51
C ASP A 10 -5.51 -17.90 18.54
N ILE A 11 -6.06 -16.67 18.52
CA ILE A 11 -5.35 -15.40 18.67
C ILE A 11 -4.05 -15.34 17.83
N PRO A 12 -4.13 -15.57 16.50
CA PRO A 12 -2.94 -15.56 15.65
C PRO A 12 -2.26 -14.19 15.68
N LEU A 13 -0.93 -14.20 15.58
CA LEU A 13 -0.15 -12.96 15.46
C LEU A 13 -0.31 -12.35 14.07
N ARG A 14 -0.37 -11.02 14.01
CA ARG A 14 -0.15 -10.22 12.80
C ARG A 14 1.32 -9.78 12.81
N PRO A 15 2.16 -10.26 11.88
CA PRO A 15 3.49 -9.71 11.70
C PRO A 15 3.39 -8.21 11.44
N VAL A 16 4.16 -7.44 12.18
CA VAL A 16 4.35 -6.00 12.03
C VAL A 16 5.82 -5.78 12.28
N ILE A 17 6.49 -4.91 11.54
CA ILE A 17 7.89 -4.53 11.80
C ILE A 17 7.95 -3.05 12.17
N SER A 18 8.87 -2.67 13.05
CA SER A 18 9.12 -1.26 13.36
C SER A 18 10.26 -0.74 12.51
N SER A 19 9.99 0.27 11.68
CA SER A 19 11.01 0.95 10.87
C SER A 19 11.53 2.22 11.54
N ARG A 20 11.40 2.37 12.87
CA ARG A 20 11.71 3.63 13.59
C ARG A 20 13.14 4.12 13.36
N ASP A 21 14.08 3.21 13.21
CA ASP A 21 15.51 3.49 13.06
C ASP A 21 16.11 2.82 11.81
N SER A 22 15.25 2.51 10.83
CA SER A 22 15.68 1.91 9.56
C SER A 22 16.23 2.99 8.60
N PRO A 23 17.36 2.76 7.90
CA PRO A 23 17.81 3.59 6.76
C PRO A 23 16.71 3.90 5.73
N CYS A 24 15.72 3.03 5.58
CA CYS A 24 14.69 3.17 4.56
C CYS A 24 13.51 4.05 5.01
N ARG A 25 13.48 4.47 6.29
CA ARG A 25 12.39 5.30 6.85
C ARG A 25 12.27 6.65 6.17
N GLU A 26 13.35 7.43 6.15
CA GLU A 26 13.33 8.77 5.57
C GLU A 26 13.22 8.69 4.04
N LEU A 27 13.85 7.70 3.42
CA LEU A 27 13.68 7.41 2.00
C LEU A 27 12.21 7.12 1.64
N SER A 28 11.53 6.28 2.43
CA SER A 28 10.11 5.95 2.21
C SER A 28 9.21 7.18 2.30
N LYS A 29 9.53 8.17 3.14
CA LYS A 29 8.76 9.42 3.21
C LYS A 29 8.91 10.27 1.94
N VAL A 30 10.11 10.35 1.38
CA VAL A 30 10.35 11.04 0.11
C VAL A 30 9.59 10.35 -1.01
N LEU A 31 9.72 9.03 -1.12
CA LEU A 31 8.99 8.23 -2.11
C LEU A 31 7.47 8.35 -1.94
N LEU A 32 6.97 8.39 -0.71
CA LEU A 32 5.55 8.62 -0.43
C LEU A 32 5.09 9.96 -0.99
N GLY A 33 5.85 11.03 -0.82
CA GLY A 33 5.53 12.34 -1.40
C GLY A 33 5.45 12.31 -2.92
N ILE A 34 6.37 11.59 -3.57
CA ILE A 34 6.38 11.40 -5.03
C ILE A 34 5.13 10.60 -5.47
N LEU A 35 4.80 9.50 -4.79
CA LEU A 35 3.73 8.59 -5.20
C LEU A 35 2.33 9.05 -4.81
N THR A 36 2.17 9.89 -3.79
CA THR A 36 0.86 10.27 -3.24
C THR A 36 -0.14 10.75 -4.32
N PRO A 37 0.24 11.61 -5.29
CA PRO A 37 -0.68 12.06 -6.34
C PRO A 37 -1.11 10.98 -7.34
N LEU A 38 -0.47 9.81 -7.35
CA LEU A 38 -0.84 8.68 -8.21
C LEU A 38 -1.96 7.82 -7.60
N VAL A 39 -2.17 7.91 -6.28
CA VAL A 39 -3.12 7.10 -5.54
C VAL A 39 -4.54 7.65 -5.68
N GLY A 40 -5.53 6.77 -5.64
CA GLY A 40 -6.94 7.14 -5.63
C GLY A 40 -7.54 7.59 -6.96
N LYS A 41 -6.80 7.41 -8.06
CA LYS A 41 -7.25 7.69 -9.43
C LYS A 41 -7.98 6.50 -10.08
N THR A 42 -8.38 5.49 -9.33
CA THR A 42 -9.10 4.32 -9.86
C THR A 42 -10.61 4.49 -9.70
N TYR A 43 -11.39 3.88 -10.61
CA TYR A 43 -12.85 3.90 -10.55
C TYR A 43 -13.41 3.36 -9.22
N SER A 44 -12.77 2.32 -8.68
CA SER A 44 -13.16 1.68 -7.42
C SER A 44 -12.65 2.41 -6.17
N PHE A 45 -11.88 3.49 -6.31
CA PHE A 45 -11.32 4.18 -5.16
C PHE A 45 -12.43 4.73 -4.26
N THR A 46 -12.28 4.50 -2.97
CA THR A 46 -13.18 5.00 -1.94
C THR A 46 -12.33 5.66 -0.87
N LYS A 47 -12.57 6.95 -0.60
CA LYS A 47 -11.72 7.76 0.28
C LYS A 47 -11.85 7.35 1.74
N ASN A 48 -13.09 7.11 2.18
CA ASN A 48 -13.44 6.76 3.56
C ASN A 48 -14.87 6.18 3.61
N SER A 49 -15.33 5.83 4.81
CA SER A 49 -16.68 5.28 5.02
C SER A 49 -17.80 6.22 4.62
N GLN A 50 -17.63 7.54 4.76
CA GLN A 50 -18.63 8.52 4.35
C GLN A 50 -18.75 8.58 2.82
N ASP A 51 -17.63 8.65 2.11
CA ASP A 51 -17.57 8.59 0.64
C ASP A 51 -18.19 7.30 0.10
N PHE A 52 -17.96 6.17 0.77
CA PHE A 52 -18.61 4.90 0.44
C PHE A 52 -20.14 5.00 0.53
N VAL A 53 -20.66 5.55 1.64
CA VAL A 53 -22.11 5.70 1.85
C VAL A 53 -22.71 6.58 0.76
N GLU A 54 -22.11 7.73 0.45
CA GLU A 54 -22.61 8.60 -0.61
C GLU A 54 -22.58 7.94 -1.99
N LYS A 55 -21.50 7.22 -2.35
CA LYS A 55 -21.43 6.46 -3.60
C LYS A 55 -22.52 5.39 -3.67
N SER A 56 -22.72 4.65 -2.58
CA SER A 56 -23.70 3.56 -2.54
C SER A 56 -25.15 4.04 -2.70
N LYS A 57 -25.49 5.25 -2.23
CA LYS A 57 -26.82 5.85 -2.42
C LYS A 57 -27.17 6.07 -3.90
N THR A 58 -26.18 6.21 -4.78
CA THR A 58 -26.40 6.45 -6.21
C THR A 58 -26.62 5.15 -7.01
N LEU A 59 -26.41 3.99 -6.39
CA LEU A 59 -26.61 2.70 -7.02
C LEU A 59 -28.11 2.41 -7.19
N LYS A 60 -28.52 2.11 -8.43
CA LYS A 60 -29.85 1.59 -8.73
C LYS A 60 -29.77 0.07 -8.77
N LEU A 61 -30.44 -0.58 -7.83
CA LEU A 61 -30.47 -2.03 -7.71
C LEU A 61 -31.80 -2.58 -8.24
N THR A 62 -31.75 -3.82 -8.69
CA THR A 62 -32.87 -4.65 -9.13
C THR A 62 -33.02 -5.86 -8.21
N ASP A 63 -34.17 -6.53 -8.24
CA ASP A 63 -34.45 -7.69 -7.37
C ASP A 63 -33.51 -8.89 -7.62
N THR A 64 -32.88 -8.91 -8.79
CA THR A 64 -31.89 -9.93 -9.18
C THR A 64 -30.49 -9.63 -8.67
N ASP A 65 -30.20 -8.39 -8.25
CA ASP A 65 -28.88 -8.01 -7.77
C ASP A 65 -28.55 -8.66 -6.42
N ARG A 66 -27.27 -8.91 -6.20
CA ARG A 66 -26.76 -9.56 -4.99
C ARG A 66 -25.58 -8.78 -4.44
N LEU A 67 -25.62 -8.54 -3.13
CA LEU A 67 -24.48 -8.00 -2.40
C LEU A 67 -23.64 -9.16 -1.87
N ILE A 68 -22.35 -9.14 -2.20
CA ILE A 68 -21.39 -10.14 -1.75
C ILE A 68 -20.26 -9.41 -1.02
N SER A 69 -19.86 -9.93 0.15
CA SER A 69 -18.73 -9.42 0.91
C SER A 69 -17.57 -10.39 0.82
N PHE A 70 -16.42 -9.88 0.38
CA PHE A 70 -15.16 -10.61 0.33
C PHE A 70 -14.17 -10.01 1.32
N GLY A 71 -13.45 -10.87 2.05
CA GLY A 71 -12.33 -10.48 2.90
C GLY A 71 -11.00 -10.80 2.21
N VAL A 72 -10.08 -9.83 2.18
CA VAL A 72 -8.70 -10.11 1.75
C VAL A 72 -7.90 -10.65 2.92
N GLU A 73 -7.29 -11.81 2.74
CA GLU A 73 -6.38 -12.38 3.72
C GLU A 73 -4.96 -11.83 3.56
N SER A 74 -4.37 -11.43 4.69
CA SER A 74 -2.96 -11.04 4.79
C SER A 74 -2.50 -10.03 3.72
N LEU A 75 -3.33 -9.00 3.48
CA LEU A 75 -3.13 -7.99 2.42
C LEU A 75 -1.68 -7.52 2.29
N PHE A 76 -1.04 -7.12 3.39
CA PHE A 76 0.32 -6.56 3.35
C PHE A 76 1.41 -7.54 2.91
N THR A 77 1.26 -8.83 3.21
CA THR A 77 2.27 -9.84 2.85
C THR A 77 1.99 -10.50 1.50
N ASN A 78 0.75 -10.36 1.00
CA ASN A 78 0.31 -10.99 -0.25
C ASN A 78 0.25 -10.01 -1.42
N VAL A 79 0.76 -8.77 -1.28
CA VAL A 79 0.90 -7.86 -2.41
C VAL A 79 2.01 -8.38 -3.34
N PRO A 80 1.74 -8.64 -4.63
CA PRO A 80 2.75 -9.07 -5.58
C PRO A 80 3.69 -7.90 -5.93
N VAL A 81 4.85 -7.85 -5.25
CA VAL A 81 5.80 -6.73 -5.34
C VAL A 81 6.28 -6.48 -6.79
N PRO A 82 6.74 -7.48 -7.55
CA PRO A 82 7.24 -7.25 -8.91
C PRO A 82 6.19 -6.62 -9.85
N GLU A 83 4.95 -7.09 -9.78
CA GLU A 83 3.81 -6.60 -10.54
C GLU A 83 3.42 -5.19 -10.10
N THR A 84 3.45 -4.94 -8.80
CA THR A 84 3.16 -3.61 -8.23
C THR A 84 4.19 -2.58 -8.70
N LEU A 85 5.48 -2.94 -8.72
CA LEU A 85 6.55 -2.06 -9.22
C LEU A 85 6.34 -1.72 -10.71
N LYS A 86 5.94 -2.68 -11.55
CA LYS A 86 5.61 -2.42 -12.97
C LYS A 86 4.45 -1.44 -13.13
N ILE A 87 3.41 -1.57 -12.30
CA ILE A 87 2.26 -0.65 -12.30
C ILE A 87 2.72 0.76 -11.90
N ILE A 88 3.55 0.88 -10.85
CA ILE A 88 4.07 2.17 -10.41
C ILE A 88 4.93 2.81 -11.50
N GLU A 89 5.80 2.05 -12.15
CA GLU A 89 6.65 2.56 -13.23
C GLU A 89 5.83 3.12 -14.40
N SER A 90 4.80 2.39 -14.86
CA SER A 90 3.89 2.87 -15.90
C SER A 90 3.22 4.18 -15.50
N ARG A 91 2.69 4.22 -14.26
CA ARG A 91 2.01 5.40 -13.73
C ARG A 91 2.93 6.60 -13.61
N LEU A 92 4.19 6.41 -13.21
CA LEU A 92 5.19 7.48 -13.15
C LEU A 92 5.56 8.01 -14.54
N LYS A 93 5.70 7.13 -15.55
CA LYS A 93 5.98 7.53 -16.93
C LYS A 93 4.84 8.33 -17.57
N GLU A 94 3.60 8.03 -17.18
CA GLU A 94 2.40 8.73 -17.63
C GLU A 94 2.12 10.04 -16.84
N ASP A 95 2.86 10.29 -15.76
CA ASP A 95 2.56 11.37 -14.82
C ASP A 95 3.17 12.71 -15.26
N GLN A 96 2.33 13.56 -15.86
CA GLN A 96 2.73 14.88 -16.36
C GLN A 96 3.22 15.84 -15.26
N THR A 97 2.83 15.62 -13.99
CA THR A 97 3.24 16.49 -12.88
C THR A 97 4.45 15.97 -12.12
N LEU A 98 5.15 14.94 -12.63
CA LEU A 98 6.28 14.33 -11.92
C LEU A 98 7.41 15.33 -11.65
N ASN A 99 7.73 16.14 -12.66
CA ASN A 99 8.78 17.15 -12.60
C ASN A 99 8.49 18.27 -11.58
N GLU A 100 7.23 18.45 -11.16
CA GLU A 100 6.87 19.42 -10.11
C GLU A 100 7.23 18.92 -8.71
N ARG A 101 7.43 17.61 -8.54
CA ARG A 101 7.68 16.95 -7.25
C ARG A 101 9.12 16.52 -7.06
N THR A 102 9.82 16.21 -8.14
CA THR A 102 11.19 15.68 -8.09
C THR A 102 11.90 15.85 -9.42
N ASN A 103 13.24 15.94 -9.35
CA ASN A 103 14.12 15.90 -10.52
C ASN A 103 14.71 14.50 -10.74
N LEU A 104 14.31 13.50 -9.94
CA LEU A 104 14.81 12.13 -10.05
C LEU A 104 14.24 11.46 -11.31
N PRO A 105 15.08 10.80 -12.14
CA PRO A 105 14.60 9.95 -13.21
C PRO A 105 13.72 8.81 -12.68
N VAL A 106 12.74 8.38 -13.48
CA VAL A 106 11.86 7.26 -13.10
C VAL A 106 12.66 6.01 -12.72
N SER A 107 13.73 5.68 -13.45
CA SER A 107 14.59 4.53 -13.13
C SER A 107 15.16 4.59 -11.72
N VAL A 108 15.63 5.77 -11.29
CA VAL A 108 16.16 5.98 -9.93
C VAL A 108 15.06 5.84 -8.89
N ILE A 109 13.86 6.38 -9.15
CA ILE A 109 12.71 6.22 -8.26
C ILE A 109 12.37 4.73 -8.10
N MET A 110 12.42 3.95 -9.18
CA MET A 110 12.15 2.51 -9.16
C MET A 110 13.22 1.73 -8.39
N GLU A 111 14.51 2.03 -8.56
CA GLU A 111 15.60 1.42 -7.77
C GLU A 111 15.42 1.68 -6.27
N LEU A 112 15.06 2.92 -5.90
CA LEU A 112 14.80 3.29 -4.51
C LEU A 112 13.56 2.58 -3.94
N LEU A 113 12.52 2.38 -4.75
CA LEU A 113 11.33 1.61 -4.35
C LEU A 113 11.67 0.15 -4.13
N GLU A 114 12.43 -0.46 -5.04
CA GLU A 114 12.88 -1.84 -4.91
C GLU A 114 13.69 -2.02 -3.62
N LEU A 115 14.63 -1.13 -3.35
CA LEU A 115 15.38 -1.11 -2.09
C LEU A 115 14.43 -1.05 -0.88
N CYS A 116 13.49 -0.10 -0.85
CA CYS A 116 12.54 0.02 0.24
C CYS A 116 11.67 -1.23 0.44
N THR A 117 11.30 -1.94 -0.63
CA THR A 117 10.52 -3.19 -0.52
C THR A 117 11.31 -4.35 0.06
N GLN A 118 12.65 -4.28 0.02
CA GLN A 118 13.57 -5.25 0.62
C GLN A 118 14.02 -4.86 2.03
N CYS A 119 13.65 -3.67 2.53
CA CYS A 119 13.97 -3.21 3.88
C CYS A 119 12.99 -3.78 4.93
N ASN A 120 12.82 -5.10 4.94
CA ASN A 120 11.92 -5.81 5.84
C ASN A 120 12.62 -6.51 7.01
N TYR A 121 13.88 -6.17 7.28
CA TYR A 121 14.61 -6.69 8.43
C TYR A 121 14.08 -6.12 9.75
N PHE A 122 14.24 -6.89 10.83
CA PHE A 122 13.84 -6.47 12.17
C PHE A 122 14.75 -7.07 13.25
N GLU A 123 14.82 -6.40 14.39
CA GLU A 123 15.54 -6.92 15.56
C GLU A 123 14.57 -7.57 16.55
N LEU A 124 14.92 -8.76 17.02
CA LEU A 124 14.24 -9.46 18.10
C LEU A 124 15.30 -10.00 19.07
N GLU A 125 15.24 -9.52 20.32
CA GLU A 125 16.14 -9.95 21.41
C GLU A 125 17.64 -9.81 21.05
N GLY A 126 18.02 -8.68 20.45
CA GLY A 126 19.41 -8.41 20.06
C GLY A 126 19.86 -9.10 18.77
N LYS A 127 18.98 -9.84 18.09
CA LYS A 127 19.28 -10.53 16.82
C LYS A 127 18.50 -9.94 15.67
N ILE A 128 19.19 -9.70 14.55
CA ILE A 128 18.61 -9.21 13.30
C ILE A 128 18.10 -10.40 12.47
N TYR A 129 16.91 -10.23 11.90
CA TYR A 129 16.20 -11.19 11.02
C TYR A 129 15.78 -10.50 9.73
#